data_AF-A0A966W2N9-F1
#
_entry.id   AF-A0A966W2N9-F1
#
_cell.length_a   1.000
_cell.length_b   1.000
_cell.length_c   1.000
_cell.angle_alpha   90.00
_cell.angle_beta   90.00
_cell.angle_gamma   90.00
#
_symmetry.space_group_name_H-M   'P 1'
#
loop_
_entity.id
_entity.type
_entity.pdbx_description
1 polymer ?
#
loop_
_entity_poly.entity_id
_entity_poly.type
_entity_poly.pdbx_seq_one_letter_code
_entity_poly.pdbx_strand_id
1 'polypeptide(L)'
;EYFMSTHGARKGLADTALKTADSGYMTRKLVDVAQDVIIRMIDCGTTNGIWVSEIREGEEVVVKLAERLIGRHAAEDIVDPTSPKTKIVKANEEIDEIKAKAIEGANVERVKIRSVLTCEAKVGCCMLCYGRHLGTGLTVKLGEAVGIIAAQSIGEPGTQLTMRTFHLGGTAASTFKQPQIKSKLDANVRFNELRIVELEDGNCIVLNKNGSLTLLADDGRELETHNIVIGSVITVKNGGKVKKGETFVQWDPYNVPILSEKAGNIVFNDIIEGVTMKQELEESTGQEAMVIIEHKEDLHPQVIIEDKNGEPLAQYPIPAGAHIVVNEGDHIVAGSLLAKTPRKSSKT
;
A
#
# COMPACT_ATOMS: atom_id res chain seq x y z
N GLU A 1 14.03 9.96 -30.54
CA GLU A 1 12.76 9.61 -29.85
C GLU A 1 12.11 8.34 -30.41
N TYR A 2 11.65 8.31 -31.67
CA TYR A 2 11.03 7.12 -32.28
C TYR A 2 11.88 5.84 -32.14
N PHE A 3 13.18 5.90 -32.43
CA PHE A 3 14.07 4.73 -32.31
C PHE A 3 14.25 4.24 -30.86
N MET A 4 14.10 5.11 -29.86
CA MET A 4 14.18 4.71 -28.45
C MET A 4 12.87 4.03 -28.02
N SER A 5 11.71 4.51 -28.48
CA SER A 5 10.42 3.91 -28.15
C SER A 5 10.21 2.54 -28.82
N THR A 6 10.82 2.29 -29.99
CA THR A 6 10.73 0.96 -30.64
C THR A 6 11.39 -0.15 -29.84
N HIS A 7 12.45 0.14 -29.07
CA HIS A 7 13.09 -0.87 -28.21
C HIS A 7 12.15 -1.34 -27.10
N GLY A 8 11.49 -0.39 -26.43
CA GLY A 8 10.49 -0.68 -25.41
C GLY A 8 9.27 -1.39 -25.96
N ALA A 9 8.76 -0.95 -27.12
CA ALA A 9 7.63 -1.61 -27.80
C ALA A 9 7.97 -3.05 -28.23
N ARG A 10 9.17 -3.27 -28.79
CA ARG A 10 9.63 -4.60 -29.21
C ARG A 10 9.77 -5.54 -28.02
N LYS A 11 10.35 -5.06 -26.91
CA LYS A 11 10.43 -5.84 -25.67
C LYS A 11 9.04 -6.18 -25.13
N GLY A 12 8.13 -5.20 -25.09
CA GLY A 12 6.76 -5.39 -24.66
C GLY A 12 6.00 -6.45 -25.47
N LEU A 13 6.13 -6.42 -26.80
CA LEU A 13 5.53 -7.43 -27.68
C LEU A 13 6.15 -8.82 -27.50
N ALA A 14 7.47 -8.91 -27.36
CA ALA A 14 8.16 -10.17 -27.10
C ALA A 14 7.76 -10.76 -25.74
N ASP A 15 7.73 -9.95 -24.68
CA ASP A 15 7.29 -10.35 -23.35
C ASP A 15 5.82 -10.77 -23.35
N THR A 16 4.97 -10.08 -24.11
CA THR A 16 3.56 -10.48 -24.28
C THR A 16 3.47 -11.90 -24.84
N ALA A 17 4.20 -12.19 -25.93
CA ALA A 17 4.17 -13.51 -26.57
C ALA A 17 4.71 -14.61 -25.64
N LEU A 18 5.85 -14.38 -24.98
CA LEU A 18 6.47 -15.37 -24.09
C LEU A 18 5.63 -15.63 -22.83
N LYS A 19 5.24 -14.57 -22.10
CA LYS A 19 4.52 -14.72 -20.84
C LYS A 19 3.10 -15.27 -21.02
N THR A 20 2.48 -15.07 -22.19
CA THR A 20 1.17 -15.68 -22.48
C THR A 20 1.28 -17.20 -22.54
N ALA A 21 2.38 -17.74 -23.08
CA ALA A 21 2.62 -19.18 -23.11
C ALA A 21 2.78 -19.75 -21.69
N ASP A 22 3.50 -19.05 -20.81
CA ASP A 22 3.67 -19.45 -19.41
C ASP A 22 2.34 -19.46 -18.65
N SER A 23 1.53 -18.41 -18.80
CA SER A 23 0.19 -18.33 -18.20
C SER A 23 -0.74 -19.44 -18.72
N GLY A 24 -0.67 -19.76 -20.02
CA GLY A 24 -1.44 -20.86 -20.61
C GLY A 24 -1.00 -22.23 -20.08
N TYR A 25 0.31 -22.46 -19.95
CA TYR A 25 0.86 -23.69 -19.37
C TYR A 25 0.50 -23.84 -17.88
N MET A 26 0.54 -22.75 -17.12
CA MET A 26 0.07 -22.73 -15.73
C MET A 26 -1.42 -23.09 -15.64
N THR A 27 -2.25 -22.53 -16.53
CA THR A 27 -3.70 -22.84 -16.58
C THR A 27 -3.94 -24.34 -16.81
N ARG A 28 -3.20 -24.96 -17.72
CA ARG A 28 -3.27 -26.42 -17.93
C ARG A 28 -2.93 -27.19 -16.67
N LYS A 29 -1.84 -26.83 -15.97
CA LYS A 29 -1.48 -27.48 -14.70
C LYS A 29 -2.53 -27.28 -13.61
N LEU A 30 -3.13 -26.10 -13.52
CA LEU A 30 -4.21 -25.82 -12.58
C LEU A 30 -5.41 -26.73 -12.84
N VAL A 31 -5.78 -26.92 -14.12
CA VAL A 31 -6.84 -27.85 -14.53
C VAL A 31 -6.50 -29.29 -14.14
N ASP A 32 -5.28 -29.76 -14.43
CA ASP A 32 -4.84 -31.13 -14.13
C ASP A 32 -4.93 -31.45 -12.62
N VAL A 33 -4.64 -30.47 -11.75
CA VAL A 33 -4.71 -30.62 -10.28
C VAL A 33 -6.14 -30.47 -9.77
N ALA A 34 -6.95 -29.58 -10.37
CA ALA A 34 -8.27 -29.24 -9.86
C ALA A 34 -9.42 -30.11 -10.42
N GLN A 35 -9.18 -30.92 -11.46
CA GLN A 35 -10.23 -31.68 -12.15
C GLN A 35 -11.07 -32.61 -11.25
N ASP A 36 -10.48 -33.12 -10.17
CA ASP A 36 -11.16 -34.03 -9.23
C ASP A 36 -12.08 -33.30 -8.22
N VAL A 37 -12.03 -31.97 -8.19
CA VAL A 37 -12.87 -31.14 -7.30
C VAL A 37 -14.25 -30.95 -7.93
N ILE A 38 -15.12 -31.94 -7.67
CA ILE A 38 -16.52 -31.97 -8.11
C ILE A 38 -17.43 -31.89 -6.88
N ILE A 39 -18.59 -31.26 -7.00
CA ILE A 39 -19.60 -31.27 -5.93
C ILE A 39 -20.25 -32.65 -5.83
N ARG A 40 -19.97 -33.39 -4.76
CA ARG A 40 -20.43 -34.78 -4.59
C ARG A 40 -21.49 -34.99 -3.52
N MET A 41 -21.68 -34.03 -2.63
CA MET A 41 -22.62 -34.14 -1.52
C MET A 41 -23.16 -32.77 -1.11
N ILE A 42 -24.26 -32.75 -0.36
CA ILE A 42 -24.89 -31.51 0.10
C ILE A 42 -24.10 -30.90 1.26
N ASP A 43 -23.88 -31.68 2.32
CA ASP A 43 -23.17 -31.24 3.53
C ASP A 43 -22.19 -32.31 4.00
N CYS A 44 -20.92 -31.94 4.20
CA CYS A 44 -19.91 -32.82 4.79
C CYS A 44 -19.99 -32.92 6.32
N GLY A 45 -20.82 -32.11 6.99
CA GLY A 45 -21.00 -32.10 8.44
C GLY A 45 -19.91 -31.36 9.21
N THR A 46 -18.94 -30.73 8.52
CA THR A 46 -17.88 -29.98 9.20
C THR A 46 -18.44 -28.74 9.90
N THR A 47 -18.00 -28.53 11.13
CA THR A 47 -18.19 -27.28 11.90
C THR A 47 -17.01 -26.33 11.73
N ASN A 48 -15.98 -26.77 11.00
CA ASN A 48 -14.80 -25.96 10.74
C ASN A 48 -15.07 -24.95 9.62
N GLY A 49 -14.50 -23.76 9.78
CA GLY A 49 -14.63 -22.66 8.84
C GLY A 49 -13.43 -21.74 8.92
N ILE A 50 -13.38 -20.80 7.99
CA ILE A 50 -12.34 -19.77 7.95
C ILE A 50 -12.91 -18.44 8.41
N TRP A 51 -12.09 -17.65 9.10
CA TRP A 51 -12.43 -16.28 9.44
C TRP A 51 -12.20 -15.39 8.23
N VAL A 52 -13.22 -14.65 7.84
CA VAL A 52 -13.16 -13.64 6.77
C VAL A 52 -13.42 -12.27 7.37
N SER A 53 -12.49 -11.36 7.10
CA SER A 53 -12.58 -9.93 7.39
C SER A 53 -12.52 -9.13 6.08
N GLU A 54 -12.74 -7.83 6.16
CA GLU A 54 -12.37 -6.93 5.07
C GLU A 54 -10.86 -6.95 4.78
N ILE A 55 -10.49 -6.60 3.55
CA ILE A 55 -9.10 -6.50 3.10
C ILE A 55 -8.74 -5.01 3.07
N ARG A 56 -7.75 -4.62 3.88
CA ARG A 56 -7.24 -3.25 3.97
C ARG A 56 -5.79 -3.20 3.46
N GLU A 57 -5.48 -2.20 2.63
CA GLU A 57 -4.12 -1.83 2.23
C GLU A 57 -3.77 -0.49 2.87
N GLY A 58 -3.04 -0.52 3.98
CA GLY A 58 -2.81 0.67 4.81
C GLY A 58 -4.11 1.18 5.44
N GLU A 59 -4.50 2.40 5.11
CA GLU A 59 -5.75 3.03 5.57
C GLU A 59 -6.92 2.87 4.59
N GLU A 60 -6.66 2.35 3.37
CA GLU A 60 -7.70 2.18 2.35
C GLU A 60 -8.31 0.77 2.41
N VAL A 61 -9.65 0.72 2.46
CA VAL A 61 -10.39 -0.54 2.38
C VAL A 61 -10.52 -0.93 0.90
N VAL A 62 -9.79 -1.99 0.49
CA VAL A 62 -9.77 -2.45 -0.91
C VAL A 62 -10.99 -3.31 -1.22
N VAL A 63 -11.36 -4.22 -0.32
CA VAL A 63 -12.54 -5.07 -0.46
C VAL A 63 -13.31 -5.13 0.85
N LYS A 64 -14.58 -4.74 0.78
CA LYS A 64 -15.49 -4.73 1.92
C LYS A 64 -15.86 -6.15 2.37
N LEU A 65 -16.21 -6.29 3.64
CA LEU A 65 -16.65 -7.58 4.19
C LEU A 65 -17.88 -8.13 3.45
N ALA A 66 -18.88 -7.29 3.16
CA ALA A 66 -20.12 -7.73 2.50
C ALA A 66 -19.86 -8.44 1.17
N GLU A 67 -19.00 -7.88 0.32
CA GLU A 67 -18.68 -8.44 -1.00
C GLU A 67 -18.01 -9.82 -0.92
N ARG A 68 -17.22 -10.06 0.13
CA ARG A 68 -16.54 -11.35 0.34
C ARG A 68 -17.49 -12.44 0.85
N LEU A 69 -18.58 -12.05 1.50
CA LEU A 69 -19.52 -12.98 2.12
C LEU A 69 -20.63 -13.45 1.17
N ILE A 70 -20.96 -12.68 0.13
CA ILE A 70 -22.05 -12.99 -0.79
C ILE A 70 -21.88 -14.39 -1.40
N GLY A 71 -22.92 -15.21 -1.28
CA GLY A 71 -22.97 -16.56 -1.83
C GLY A 71 -22.16 -17.60 -1.05
N ARG A 72 -21.65 -17.25 0.14
CA ARG A 72 -21.02 -18.20 1.07
C ARG A 72 -22.01 -18.64 2.14
N HIS A 73 -21.73 -19.76 2.81
CA HIS A 73 -22.53 -20.24 3.93
C HIS A 73 -21.85 -19.92 5.27
N ALA A 74 -22.64 -19.51 6.25
CA ALA A 74 -22.15 -19.26 7.61
C ALA A 74 -21.79 -20.59 8.29
N ALA A 75 -20.63 -20.65 8.95
CA ALA A 75 -20.24 -21.83 9.74
C ALA A 75 -20.88 -21.82 11.14
N GLU A 76 -21.17 -20.63 11.67
CA GLU A 76 -21.77 -20.40 12.99
C GLU A 76 -22.91 -19.39 12.87
N ASP A 77 -23.77 -19.31 13.89
CA ASP A 77 -24.82 -18.29 13.94
C ASP A 77 -24.19 -16.89 14.04
N ILE A 78 -24.52 -16.01 13.09
CA ILE A 78 -24.05 -14.63 13.07
C ILE A 78 -25.07 -13.77 13.82
N VAL A 79 -24.64 -13.16 14.92
CA VAL A 79 -25.47 -12.29 15.77
C VAL A 79 -25.06 -10.82 15.60
N ASP A 80 -26.03 -9.93 15.79
CA ASP A 80 -25.75 -8.49 15.87
C ASP A 80 -25.09 -8.17 17.22
N PRO A 81 -23.90 -7.54 17.24
CA PRO A 81 -23.25 -7.08 18.48
C PRO A 81 -24.13 -6.14 19.31
N THR A 82 -24.98 -5.36 18.64
CA THR A 82 -25.87 -4.36 19.24
C THR A 82 -27.13 -4.99 19.83
N SER A 83 -27.54 -6.15 19.32
CA SER A 83 -28.75 -6.86 19.74
C SER A 83 -28.51 -8.38 19.78
N PRO A 84 -28.01 -8.93 20.92
CA PRO A 84 -27.58 -10.33 21.03
C PRO A 84 -28.68 -11.39 20.83
N LYS A 85 -29.96 -10.97 20.81
CA LYS A 85 -31.11 -11.88 20.60
C LYS A 85 -31.51 -12.03 19.13
N THR A 86 -31.12 -11.09 18.26
CA THR A 86 -31.43 -11.14 16.83
C THR A 86 -30.27 -11.77 16.06
N LYS A 87 -30.50 -12.99 15.58
CA LYS A 87 -29.60 -13.69 14.67
C LYS A 87 -29.81 -13.11 13.27
N ILE A 88 -28.74 -12.63 12.64
CA ILE A 88 -28.76 -12.09 11.28
C ILE A 88 -28.76 -13.24 10.28
N VAL A 89 -27.94 -14.26 10.52
CA VAL A 89 -27.80 -15.46 9.67
C VAL A 89 -27.64 -16.69 10.57
N LYS A 90 -28.35 -17.78 10.26
CA LYS A 90 -28.18 -19.05 10.98
C LYS A 90 -26.98 -19.83 10.46
N ALA A 91 -26.43 -20.71 11.29
CA ALA A 91 -25.43 -21.68 10.85
C ALA A 91 -25.95 -22.49 9.66
N ASN A 92 -25.08 -22.73 8.67
CA ASN A 92 -25.37 -23.39 7.39
C ASN A 92 -26.35 -22.68 6.46
N GLU A 93 -26.70 -21.42 6.74
CA GLU A 93 -27.53 -20.62 5.85
C GLU A 93 -26.67 -19.85 4.83
N GLU A 94 -27.18 -19.72 3.60
CA GLU A 94 -26.55 -18.91 2.55
C GLU A 94 -26.63 -17.42 2.90
N ILE A 95 -25.52 -16.70 2.71
CA ILE A 95 -25.42 -15.27 2.91
C ILE A 95 -25.74 -14.56 1.59
N ASP A 96 -26.98 -14.08 1.51
CA ASP A 96 -27.49 -13.26 0.40
C ASP A 96 -27.03 -11.79 0.51
N GLU A 97 -27.23 -10.99 -0.52
CA GLU A 97 -26.83 -9.57 -0.56
C GLU A 97 -27.50 -8.74 0.55
N ILE A 98 -28.74 -9.09 0.91
CA ILE A 98 -29.49 -8.43 2.00
C ILE A 98 -28.85 -8.74 3.36
N LYS A 99 -28.51 -10.02 3.59
CA LYS A 99 -27.86 -10.46 4.83
C LYS A 99 -26.44 -9.91 4.95
N ALA A 100 -25.69 -9.89 3.85
CA ALA A 100 -24.35 -9.31 3.81
C ALA A 100 -24.36 -7.83 4.21
N LYS A 101 -25.33 -7.05 3.71
CA LYS A 101 -25.53 -5.64 4.12
C LYS A 101 -25.95 -5.50 5.58
N ALA A 102 -26.78 -6.42 6.09
CA ALA A 102 -27.16 -6.41 7.50
C ALA A 102 -25.94 -6.71 8.41
N ILE A 103 -25.06 -7.63 8.02
CA ILE A 103 -23.80 -7.92 8.72
C ILE A 103 -22.88 -6.70 8.73
N GLU A 104 -22.75 -6.01 7.58
CA GLU A 104 -21.97 -4.77 7.47
C GLU A 104 -22.56 -3.64 8.34
N GLY A 105 -23.89 -3.47 8.32
CA GLY A 105 -24.60 -2.48 9.14
C GLY A 105 -24.52 -2.74 10.64
N ALA A 106 -24.37 -4.00 11.05
CA ALA A 106 -24.13 -4.40 12.44
C ALA A 106 -22.66 -4.21 12.88
N ASN A 107 -21.79 -3.72 11.99
CA ASN A 107 -20.38 -3.46 12.24
C ASN A 107 -19.60 -4.68 12.77
N VAL A 108 -19.88 -5.85 12.20
CA VAL A 108 -19.19 -7.11 12.54
C VAL A 108 -17.80 -7.12 11.89
N GLU A 109 -16.74 -7.24 12.70
CA GLU A 109 -15.35 -7.18 12.19
C GLU A 109 -14.94 -8.41 11.36
N ARG A 110 -15.38 -9.60 11.77
CA ARG A 110 -15.05 -10.86 11.11
C ARG A 110 -16.16 -11.89 11.24
N VAL A 111 -16.33 -12.68 10.21
CA VAL A 111 -17.35 -13.74 10.14
C VAL A 111 -16.69 -15.08 9.85
N LYS A 112 -17.13 -16.13 10.53
CA LYS A 112 -16.70 -17.50 10.26
C LYS A 112 -17.59 -18.12 9.18
N ILE A 113 -17.02 -18.37 8.01
CA ILE A 113 -17.73 -19.00 6.88
C ILE A 113 -17.22 -20.42 6.62
N ARG A 114 -18.07 -21.23 6.00
CA ARG A 114 -17.64 -22.52 5.44
C ARG A 114 -16.74 -22.28 4.23
N SER A 115 -15.76 -23.16 4.05
CA SER A 115 -14.78 -23.08 2.98
C SER A 115 -14.53 -24.44 2.36
N VAL A 116 -14.12 -24.42 1.09
CA VAL A 116 -13.63 -25.61 0.38
C VAL A 116 -12.37 -26.18 1.06
N LEU A 117 -11.55 -25.32 1.71
CA LEU A 117 -10.33 -25.74 2.41
C LEU A 117 -10.61 -26.53 3.69
N THR A 118 -11.76 -26.30 4.34
CA THR A 118 -12.17 -27.00 5.56
C THR A 118 -13.18 -28.10 5.27
N CYS A 119 -13.36 -28.48 4.00
CA CYS A 119 -14.33 -29.49 3.61
C CYS A 119 -13.85 -30.90 3.97
N GLU A 120 -14.66 -31.64 4.73
CA GLU A 120 -14.37 -33.02 5.14
C GLU A 120 -14.96 -34.08 4.18
N ALA A 121 -15.31 -33.67 2.95
CA ALA A 121 -15.74 -34.62 1.93
C ALA A 121 -14.57 -35.52 1.51
N LYS A 122 -14.79 -36.84 1.45
CA LYS A 122 -13.73 -37.81 1.09
C LYS A 122 -13.18 -37.62 -0.33
N VAL A 123 -14.04 -37.22 -1.27
CA VAL A 123 -13.69 -36.96 -2.67
C VAL A 123 -14.51 -35.76 -3.14
N GLY A 124 -13.86 -34.78 -3.76
CA GLY A 124 -14.50 -33.56 -4.23
C GLY A 124 -14.81 -32.57 -3.11
N CYS A 125 -15.96 -31.89 -3.19
CA CYS A 125 -16.40 -30.89 -2.22
C CYS A 125 -17.92 -31.01 -1.98
N CYS A 126 -18.42 -30.44 -0.87
CA CYS A 126 -19.84 -30.35 -0.59
C CYS A 126 -20.45 -29.01 -1.05
N MET A 127 -21.76 -28.99 -1.29
CA MET A 127 -22.48 -27.79 -1.72
C MET A 127 -22.34 -26.64 -0.74
N LEU A 128 -22.45 -26.89 0.57
CA LEU A 128 -22.38 -25.84 1.59
C LEU A 128 -20.97 -25.21 1.73
N CYS A 129 -19.91 -25.98 1.56
CA CYS A 129 -18.53 -25.47 1.62
C CYS A 129 -18.17 -24.61 0.39
N TYR A 130 -18.78 -24.88 -0.77
CA TYR A 130 -18.60 -24.06 -1.97
C TYR A 130 -19.52 -22.83 -1.95
N GLY A 131 -20.82 -23.08 -1.81
CA GLY A 131 -21.86 -22.05 -1.81
C GLY A 131 -22.53 -21.84 -3.16
N ARG A 132 -22.63 -20.57 -3.56
CA ARG A 132 -23.32 -20.12 -4.76
C ARG A 132 -22.47 -20.29 -6.00
N HIS A 133 -23.10 -20.73 -7.08
CA HIS A 133 -22.49 -20.75 -8.40
C HIS A 133 -22.61 -19.36 -9.06
N LEU A 134 -21.50 -18.64 -9.16
CA LEU A 134 -21.47 -17.25 -9.63
C LEU A 134 -21.97 -17.05 -11.07
N GLY A 135 -21.85 -18.07 -11.94
CA GLY A 135 -22.35 -17.98 -13.32
C GLY A 135 -23.87 -18.14 -13.47
N THR A 136 -24.55 -18.75 -12.50
CA THR A 136 -26.01 -18.99 -12.57
C THR A 136 -26.77 -18.23 -11.49
N GLY A 137 -26.08 -17.75 -10.46
CA GLY A 137 -26.68 -17.04 -9.34
C GLY A 137 -27.52 -17.95 -8.44
N LEU A 138 -27.40 -19.28 -8.55
CA LEU A 138 -28.09 -20.25 -7.70
C LEU A 138 -27.06 -21.05 -6.89
N THR A 139 -27.49 -21.71 -5.82
CA THR A 139 -26.66 -22.66 -5.08
C THR A 139 -26.14 -23.75 -6.03
N VAL A 140 -24.86 -24.14 -5.85
CA VAL A 140 -24.20 -25.11 -6.72
C VAL A 140 -24.91 -26.47 -6.70
N LYS A 141 -24.98 -27.15 -7.85
CA LYS A 141 -25.66 -28.45 -7.97
C LYS A 141 -24.69 -29.61 -7.76
N LEU A 142 -25.24 -30.78 -7.42
CA LEU A 142 -24.50 -32.04 -7.42
C LEU A 142 -24.00 -32.37 -8.83
N GLY A 143 -22.74 -32.79 -8.93
CA GLY A 143 -22.08 -33.11 -10.21
C GLY A 143 -21.36 -31.93 -10.86
N GLU A 144 -21.45 -30.71 -10.32
CA GLU A 144 -20.77 -29.54 -10.90
C GLU A 144 -19.25 -29.63 -10.74
N ALA A 145 -18.52 -29.42 -11.83
CA ALA A 145 -17.05 -29.50 -11.88
C ALA A 145 -16.41 -28.17 -11.44
N VAL A 146 -16.61 -27.80 -10.17
CA VAL A 146 -16.15 -26.51 -9.62
C VAL A 146 -14.64 -26.30 -9.70
N GLY A 147 -13.83 -27.36 -9.69
CA GLY A 147 -12.39 -27.25 -9.85
C GLY A 147 -11.95 -26.76 -11.24
N ILE A 148 -12.60 -27.26 -12.30
CA ILE A 148 -12.35 -26.79 -13.68
C ILE A 148 -12.76 -25.33 -13.83
N ILE A 149 -13.93 -24.97 -13.29
CA ILE A 149 -14.46 -23.60 -13.31
C ILE A 149 -13.50 -22.66 -12.58
N ALA A 150 -12.98 -23.05 -11.42
CA ALA A 150 -12.03 -22.27 -10.64
C ALA A 150 -10.70 -22.08 -11.38
N ALA A 151 -10.15 -23.15 -11.99
CA ALA A 151 -8.91 -23.09 -12.76
C ALA A 151 -9.04 -22.13 -13.96
N GLN A 152 -10.15 -22.17 -14.68
CA GLN A 152 -10.43 -21.26 -15.80
C GLN A 152 -10.60 -19.82 -15.34
N SER A 153 -11.31 -19.61 -14.22
CA SER A 153 -11.55 -18.28 -13.63
C SER A 153 -10.27 -17.57 -13.20
N ILE A 154 -9.17 -18.31 -13.00
CA ILE A 154 -7.84 -17.76 -12.74
C ILE A 154 -7.03 -17.65 -14.05
N GLY A 155 -7.05 -18.71 -14.86
CA GLY A 155 -6.21 -18.82 -16.05
C GLY A 155 -6.55 -17.84 -17.17
N GLU A 156 -7.84 -17.72 -17.53
CA GLU A 156 -8.28 -16.84 -18.61
C GLU A 156 -7.95 -15.36 -18.28
N PRO A 157 -8.35 -14.80 -17.12
CA PRO A 157 -7.97 -13.42 -16.78
C PRO A 157 -6.45 -13.23 -16.68
N GLY A 158 -5.72 -14.23 -16.18
CA GLY A 158 -4.25 -14.17 -16.08
C GLY A 158 -3.58 -14.02 -17.45
N THR A 159 -3.98 -14.85 -18.42
CA THR A 159 -3.49 -14.73 -19.82
C THR A 159 -3.93 -13.42 -20.47
N GLN A 160 -5.13 -12.92 -20.16
CA GLN A 160 -5.61 -11.65 -20.69
C GLN A 160 -4.83 -10.45 -20.14
N LEU A 161 -4.48 -10.45 -18.85
CA LEU A 161 -3.69 -9.39 -18.23
C LEU A 161 -2.28 -9.32 -18.82
N THR A 162 -1.62 -10.46 -19.03
CA THR A 162 -0.33 -10.49 -19.74
C THR A 162 -0.43 -9.93 -21.16
N MET A 163 -1.59 -10.10 -21.79
CA MET A 163 -1.93 -9.52 -23.10
C MET A 163 -2.56 -8.12 -23.05
N ARG A 164 -2.67 -7.44 -21.90
CA ARG A 164 -3.11 -6.03 -21.83
C ARG A 164 -2.07 -5.06 -21.27
N THR A 165 -1.14 -5.55 -20.46
CA THR A 165 -0.18 -4.68 -19.75
C THR A 165 1.09 -4.39 -20.54
N PHE A 166 1.58 -5.33 -21.36
CA PHE A 166 2.95 -5.24 -21.91
C PHE A 166 3.06 -4.56 -23.29
N HIS A 167 1.97 -4.33 -24.03
CA HIS A 167 2.02 -3.72 -25.38
C HIS A 167 2.14 -2.19 -25.32
N LEU A 168 1.97 -1.59 -24.14
CA LEU A 168 2.14 -0.16 -23.88
C LEU A 168 3.61 0.24 -23.62
N GLY A 169 4.58 -0.65 -23.89
CA GLY A 169 6.01 -0.51 -23.58
C GLY A 169 6.75 0.67 -24.21
N GLY A 170 6.08 1.68 -24.77
CA GLY A 170 6.68 2.89 -25.37
C GLY A 170 6.36 4.20 -24.64
N THR A 171 5.35 4.23 -23.76
CA THR A 171 4.94 5.45 -23.03
C THR A 171 4.48 5.09 -21.62
N ALA A 172 5.35 5.27 -20.63
CA ALA A 172 5.02 5.10 -19.22
C ALA A 172 4.33 6.35 -18.68
N ALA A 173 3.08 6.59 -19.08
CA ALA A 173 2.24 7.60 -18.44
C ALA A 173 1.42 6.92 -17.32
N SER A 174 2.06 6.64 -16.19
CA SER A 174 1.29 6.46 -14.97
C SER A 174 0.75 7.84 -14.62
N THR A 175 -0.57 8.01 -14.58
CA THR A 175 -1.22 9.19 -14.00
C THR A 175 -0.95 9.14 -12.49
N PHE A 176 0.25 9.56 -12.09
CA PHE A 176 0.67 9.59 -10.71
C PHE A 176 -0.22 10.59 -9.97
N LYS A 177 -1.08 10.08 -9.09
CA LYS A 177 -1.68 10.92 -8.06
C LYS A 177 -0.52 11.47 -7.22
N GLN A 178 -0.31 12.77 -7.27
CA GLN A 178 0.59 13.44 -6.35
C GLN A 178 0.13 13.09 -4.93
N PRO A 179 1.01 12.55 -4.08
CA PRO A 179 0.62 12.11 -2.77
C PRO A 179 0.37 13.35 -1.89
N GLN A 180 -0.91 13.62 -1.67
CA GLN A 180 -1.39 14.83 -1.02
C GLN A 180 -2.61 14.50 -0.17
N ILE A 181 -2.76 15.16 0.97
CA ILE A 181 -3.95 15.08 1.81
C ILE A 181 -4.81 16.32 1.55
N LYS A 182 -6.06 16.06 1.15
CA LYS A 182 -7.09 17.08 0.95
C LYS A 182 -8.12 17.01 2.05
N SER A 183 -8.49 18.14 2.62
CA SER A 183 -9.56 18.16 3.61
C SER A 183 -10.91 17.88 2.95
N LYS A 184 -11.72 17.00 3.53
CA LYS A 184 -13.08 16.71 3.02
C LYS A 184 -14.13 17.69 3.54
N LEU A 185 -13.83 18.38 4.63
CA LEU A 185 -14.72 19.28 5.36
C LEU A 185 -13.95 20.52 5.84
N ASP A 186 -14.66 21.54 6.29
CA ASP A 186 -14.04 22.65 6.99
C ASP A 186 -13.65 22.18 8.39
N ALA A 187 -12.37 22.32 8.76
CA ALA A 187 -11.85 21.77 10.01
C ALA A 187 -10.66 22.58 10.55
N ASN A 188 -10.42 22.46 11.84
CA ASN A 188 -9.22 22.95 12.53
C ASN A 188 -8.18 21.83 12.59
N VAL A 189 -6.94 22.13 12.24
CA VAL A 189 -5.84 21.17 12.24
C VAL A 189 -5.22 21.08 13.62
N ARG A 190 -5.04 19.88 14.16
CA ARG A 190 -4.29 19.63 15.40
C ARG A 190 -3.15 18.66 15.13
N PHE A 191 -1.96 19.04 15.59
CA PHE A 191 -0.78 18.20 15.52
C PHE A 191 -0.68 17.30 16.76
N ASN A 192 -0.53 16.00 16.54
CA ASN A 192 -0.33 15.02 17.60
C ASN A 192 1.09 14.45 17.47
N GLU A 193 1.93 14.75 18.46
CA GLU A 193 3.31 14.28 18.56
C GLU A 193 4.17 14.56 17.33
N LEU A 194 3.85 15.58 16.52
CA LEU A 194 4.63 15.98 15.35
C LEU A 194 5.82 16.85 15.75
N ARG A 195 7.02 16.48 15.27
CA ARG A 195 8.19 17.37 15.27
C ARG A 195 8.28 18.06 13.92
N ILE A 196 8.27 19.39 13.92
CA ILE A 196 8.24 20.20 12.72
C ILE A 196 9.36 21.25 12.73
N VAL A 197 9.82 21.62 11.55
CA VAL A 197 10.65 22.81 11.33
C VAL A 197 9.86 23.79 10.49
N GLU A 198 9.75 25.03 10.96
CA GLU A 198 9.16 26.12 10.19
C GLU A 198 10.20 26.68 9.21
N LEU A 199 9.84 26.73 7.93
CA LEU A 199 10.60 27.42 6.89
C LEU A 199 10.27 28.92 6.87
N GLU A 200 11.13 29.73 6.25
CA GLU A 200 10.91 31.16 6.07
C GLU A 200 9.62 31.47 5.28
N ASP A 201 9.22 30.57 4.39
CA ASP A 201 7.99 30.68 3.58
C ASP A 201 6.70 30.42 4.37
N GLY A 202 6.79 30.10 5.67
CA GLY A 202 5.65 29.78 6.54
C GLY A 202 5.17 28.32 6.48
N ASN A 203 5.77 27.50 5.61
CA ASN A 203 5.52 26.06 5.53
C ASN A 203 6.24 25.30 6.65
N CYS A 204 5.65 24.22 7.12
CA CYS A 204 6.22 23.35 8.15
C CYS A 204 6.64 22.02 7.54
N ILE A 205 7.87 21.56 7.76
CA ILE A 205 8.29 20.21 7.35
C ILE A 205 8.31 19.26 8.54
N VAL A 206 7.75 18.06 8.38
CA VAL A 206 7.71 17.01 9.41
C VAL A 206 9.01 16.21 9.45
N LEU A 207 9.58 16.04 10.64
CA LEU A 207 10.85 15.34 10.86
C LEU A 207 10.71 13.95 11.50
N ASN A 208 9.58 13.65 12.11
CA ASN A 208 9.38 12.37 12.79
C ASN A 208 8.51 11.40 11.99
N LYS A 209 8.72 10.10 12.22
CA LYS A 209 7.99 9.02 11.55
C LYS A 209 6.63 8.68 12.18
N ASN A 210 6.46 9.00 13.46
CA ASN A 210 5.32 8.55 14.27
C ASN A 210 4.32 9.67 14.59
N GLY A 211 4.33 10.77 13.83
CA GLY A 211 3.40 11.87 14.04
C GLY A 211 2.08 11.67 13.33
N SER A 212 1.00 12.13 13.94
CA SER A 212 -0.34 12.17 13.31
C SER A 212 -0.91 13.57 13.33
N LEU A 213 -1.83 13.82 12.40
CA LEU A 213 -2.54 15.08 12.24
C LEU A 213 -4.04 14.79 12.31
N THR A 214 -4.71 15.42 13.27
CA THR A 214 -6.15 15.26 13.47
C THR A 214 -6.88 16.52 12.99
N LEU A 215 -7.94 16.32 12.21
CA LEU A 215 -8.90 17.35 11.82
C LEU A 215 -10.03 17.39 12.85
N LEU A 216 -10.21 18.55 13.46
CA LEU A 216 -11.25 18.84 14.44
C LEU A 216 -12.35 19.69 13.81
N ALA A 217 -13.61 19.40 14.11
CA ALA A 217 -14.72 20.30 13.79
C ALA A 217 -14.69 21.56 14.68
N ASP A 218 -15.48 22.57 14.34
CA ASP A 218 -15.59 23.81 15.12
C ASP A 218 -16.13 23.57 16.56
N ASP A 219 -16.83 22.45 16.79
CA ASP A 219 -17.31 22.00 18.10
C ASP A 219 -16.27 21.20 18.91
N GLY A 220 -15.06 21.00 18.38
CA GLY A 220 -13.97 20.26 19.01
C GLY A 220 -14.04 18.74 18.84
N ARG A 221 -14.99 18.22 18.05
CA ARG A 221 -15.08 16.79 17.75
C ARG A 221 -14.02 16.38 16.73
N GLU A 222 -13.38 15.23 16.94
CA GLU A 222 -12.46 14.62 15.96
C GLU A 222 -13.23 14.10 14.74
N LEU A 223 -12.86 14.58 13.55
CA LEU A 223 -13.45 14.18 12.28
C LEU A 223 -12.60 13.08 11.62
N GLU A 224 -11.31 13.36 11.43
CA GLU A 224 -10.38 12.47 10.75
C GLU A 224 -9.00 12.58 11.40
N THR A 225 -8.26 11.47 11.44
CA THR A 225 -6.86 11.45 11.86
C THR A 225 -6.04 10.82 10.74
N HIS A 226 -4.98 11.53 10.34
CA HIS A 226 -4.09 11.14 9.25
C HIS A 226 -2.68 10.91 9.80
N ASN A 227 -2.07 9.77 9.48
CA ASN A 227 -0.67 9.53 9.79
C ASN A 227 0.22 10.30 8.81
N ILE A 228 1.15 11.13 9.33
CA ILE A 228 1.98 11.98 8.48
C ILE A 228 3.34 11.34 8.28
N VAL A 229 3.77 11.27 7.01
CA VAL A 229 5.07 10.70 6.66
C VAL A 229 6.16 11.73 6.91
N ILE A 230 7.34 11.26 7.33
CA ILE A 230 8.55 12.08 7.40
C ILE A 230 8.84 12.79 6.06
N GLY A 231 9.21 14.07 6.14
CA GLY A 231 9.47 14.92 4.99
C GLY A 231 8.22 15.52 4.34
N SER A 232 7.03 15.31 4.92
CA SER A 232 5.82 15.97 4.44
C SER A 232 5.87 17.47 4.74
N VAL A 233 5.50 18.28 3.74
CA VAL A 233 5.33 19.72 3.84
C VAL A 233 3.87 20.00 4.20
N ILE A 234 3.66 20.65 5.34
CA ILE A 234 2.38 21.10 5.84
C ILE A 234 2.29 22.61 5.63
N THR A 235 1.27 23.08 4.93
CA THR A 235 1.09 24.52 4.63
C THR A 235 0.33 25.27 5.73
N VAL A 236 -0.23 24.54 6.70
CA VAL A 236 -1.06 25.09 7.78
C VAL A 236 -0.39 24.84 9.13
N LYS A 237 -0.40 25.84 10.00
CA LYS A 237 0.16 25.73 11.37
C LYS A 237 -0.76 24.94 12.30
N ASN A 238 -0.23 24.53 13.45
CA ASN A 238 -1.04 23.89 14.49
C ASN A 238 -2.17 24.81 14.96
N GLY A 239 -3.41 24.33 14.94
CA GLY A 239 -4.62 25.11 15.21
C GLY A 239 -5.15 25.92 14.03
N GLY A 240 -4.53 25.82 12.84
CA GLY A 240 -4.98 26.52 11.64
C GLY A 240 -6.26 25.91 11.05
N LYS A 241 -7.01 26.73 10.31
CA LYS A 241 -8.24 26.33 9.62
C LYS A 241 -7.94 25.85 8.20
N VAL A 242 -8.51 24.72 7.81
CA VAL A 242 -8.52 24.21 6.44
C VAL A 242 -9.93 24.20 5.89
N LYS A 243 -10.09 24.57 4.62
CA LYS A 243 -11.37 24.50 3.92
C LYS A 243 -11.56 23.17 3.23
N LYS A 244 -12.82 22.80 2.97
CA LYS A 244 -13.17 21.65 2.14
C LYS A 244 -12.49 21.75 0.75
N GLY A 245 -11.75 20.70 0.40
CA GLY A 245 -11.01 20.56 -0.86
C GLY A 245 -9.60 21.14 -0.83
N GLU A 246 -9.22 21.85 0.24
CA GLU A 246 -7.89 22.44 0.38
C GLU A 246 -6.84 21.35 0.63
N THR A 247 -5.71 21.48 -0.06
CA THR A 247 -4.57 20.58 0.11
C THR A 247 -3.64 21.21 1.12
N PHE A 248 -3.45 20.55 2.27
CA PHE A 248 -2.67 21.11 3.38
C PHE A 248 -1.44 20.27 3.74
N VAL A 249 -1.34 19.03 3.23
CA VAL A 249 -0.13 18.20 3.34
C VAL A 249 0.24 17.67 1.97
N GLN A 250 1.52 17.78 1.62
CA GLN A 250 2.12 17.22 0.41
C GLN A 250 3.47 16.60 0.73
N TRP A 251 3.87 15.53 0.04
CA TRP A 251 5.21 14.97 0.18
C TRP A 251 5.77 14.46 -1.14
N ASP A 252 7.08 14.22 -1.18
CA ASP A 252 7.73 13.61 -2.33
C ASP A 252 7.49 12.08 -2.31
N PRO A 253 6.87 11.49 -3.36
CA PRO A 253 6.66 10.04 -3.45
C PRO A 253 7.96 9.25 -3.64
N TYR A 254 9.02 9.87 -4.15
CA TYR A 254 10.25 9.19 -4.54
C TYR A 254 11.34 9.33 -3.51
N ASN A 255 11.34 10.39 -2.70
CA ASN A 255 12.45 10.67 -1.80
C ASN A 255 11.98 10.91 -0.37
N VAL A 256 12.82 10.52 0.59
CA VAL A 256 12.76 10.95 1.97
C VAL A 256 13.83 12.01 2.16
N PRO A 257 13.46 13.28 2.42
CA PRO A 257 14.42 14.33 2.69
C PRO A 257 15.03 14.16 4.09
N ILE A 258 16.33 14.39 4.21
CA ILE A 258 17.08 14.54 5.45
C ILE A 258 17.35 16.04 5.60
N LEU A 259 16.78 16.64 6.65
CA LEU A 259 16.77 18.09 6.85
C LEU A 259 17.49 18.44 8.14
N SER A 260 18.09 19.62 8.17
CA SER A 260 18.66 20.18 9.39
C SER A 260 17.60 20.87 10.25
N GLU A 261 17.66 20.70 11.57
CA GLU A 261 16.92 21.50 12.55
C GLU A 261 17.65 22.79 12.95
N LYS A 262 18.96 22.88 12.68
CA LYS A 262 19.85 23.93 13.17
C LYS A 262 20.55 24.64 12.00
N ALA A 263 20.75 25.94 12.15
CA ALA A 263 21.63 26.69 11.26
C ALA A 263 23.09 26.48 11.68
N GLY A 264 24.02 26.47 10.72
CA GLY A 264 25.44 26.28 11.00
C GLY A 264 26.24 25.94 9.74
N ASN A 265 27.51 25.60 9.94
CA ASN A 265 28.41 25.18 8.88
C ASN A 265 28.43 23.66 8.78
N ILE A 266 28.50 23.15 7.55
CA ILE A 266 28.50 21.72 7.28
C ILE A 266 29.91 21.15 7.36
N VAL A 267 30.07 20.07 8.13
CA VAL A 267 31.30 19.28 8.20
C VAL A 267 30.95 17.82 7.92
N PHE A 268 31.75 17.18 7.08
CA PHE A 268 31.56 15.78 6.75
C PHE A 268 32.34 14.89 7.71
N ASN A 269 31.69 13.85 8.21
CA ASN A 269 32.32 12.83 9.04
C ASN A 269 32.13 11.46 8.39
N ASP A 270 33.22 10.72 8.19
CA ASP A 270 33.24 9.43 7.48
C ASP A 270 32.65 9.44 6.06
N ILE A 271 32.57 10.61 5.40
CA ILE A 271 32.18 10.75 3.99
C ILE A 271 33.46 10.91 3.16
N ILE A 272 33.95 9.81 2.60
CA ILE A 272 35.22 9.71 1.91
C ILE A 272 34.96 9.22 0.48
N GLU A 273 35.41 10.00 -0.49
CA GLU A 273 35.27 9.67 -1.91
C GLU A 273 35.97 8.33 -2.26
N GLY A 274 35.27 7.47 -2.98
CA GLY A 274 35.71 6.13 -3.38
C GLY A 274 35.59 5.06 -2.29
N VAL A 275 35.30 5.43 -1.03
CA VAL A 275 35.17 4.48 0.10
C VAL A 275 33.75 4.43 0.64
N THR A 276 33.20 5.57 1.05
CA THR A 276 31.82 5.67 1.57
C THR A 276 30.93 6.53 0.67
N MET A 277 31.50 7.30 -0.25
CA MET A 277 30.79 8.16 -1.20
C MET A 277 31.33 7.96 -2.63
N LYS A 278 30.47 8.07 -3.63
CA LYS A 278 30.85 8.18 -5.05
C LYS A 278 30.09 9.31 -5.72
N GLN A 279 30.66 9.88 -6.77
CA GLN A 279 29.94 10.80 -7.65
C GLN A 279 29.19 9.99 -8.72
N GLU A 280 27.87 10.22 -8.82
CA GLU A 280 27.05 9.70 -9.91
C GLU A 280 26.45 10.85 -10.71
N LEU A 281 26.43 10.69 -12.03
CA LEU A 281 25.80 11.66 -12.91
C LEU A 281 24.29 11.42 -12.88
N GLU A 282 23.53 12.40 -12.39
CA GLU A 282 22.08 12.29 -12.30
C GLU A 282 21.46 12.46 -13.70
N GLU A 283 20.78 11.43 -14.21
CA GLU A 283 20.25 11.39 -15.58
C GLU A 283 19.23 12.49 -15.89
N SER A 284 18.58 13.06 -14.87
CA SER A 284 17.53 14.08 -15.00
C SER A 284 18.08 15.51 -15.13
N THR A 285 19.15 15.84 -14.40
CA THR A 285 19.71 17.18 -14.30
C THR A 285 21.06 17.31 -15.02
N GLY A 286 21.74 16.20 -15.30
CA GLY A 286 23.09 16.17 -15.85
C GLY A 286 24.15 16.67 -14.87
N GLN A 287 23.80 16.84 -13.59
CA GLN A 287 24.71 17.27 -12.54
C GLN A 287 25.31 16.06 -11.82
N GLU A 288 26.54 16.23 -11.33
CA GLU A 288 27.17 15.23 -10.47
C GLU A 288 26.53 15.29 -9.08
N ALA A 289 25.90 14.20 -8.67
CA ALA A 289 25.33 14.01 -7.35
C ALA A 289 26.26 13.12 -6.50
N MET A 290 26.51 13.53 -5.26
CA MET A 290 27.25 12.71 -4.29
C MET A 290 26.33 11.64 -3.71
N VAL A 291 26.68 10.36 -3.86
CA VAL A 291 25.87 9.21 -3.42
C VAL A 291 26.65 8.38 -2.41
N ILE A 292 26.05 8.13 -1.24
CA ILE A 292 26.64 7.24 -0.25
C ILE A 292 26.53 5.79 -0.74
N ILE A 293 27.65 5.07 -0.75
CA ILE A 293 27.72 3.66 -1.13
C ILE A 293 27.74 2.76 0.11
N GLU A 294 27.41 1.48 -0.10
CA GLU A 294 27.61 0.47 0.94
C GLU A 294 29.11 0.38 1.29
N HIS A 295 29.40 0.40 2.59
CA HIS A 295 30.74 0.40 3.16
C HIS A 295 30.81 -0.58 4.34
N LYS A 296 32.01 -0.80 4.87
CA LYS A 296 32.25 -1.69 6.02
C LYS A 296 31.67 -1.10 7.31
N GLU A 297 31.29 -1.96 8.25
CA GLU A 297 30.61 -1.61 9.52
C GLU A 297 31.39 -0.62 10.42
N ASP A 298 32.67 -0.37 10.16
CA ASP A 298 33.50 0.54 10.97
C ASP A 298 33.26 2.03 10.64
N LEU A 299 32.79 2.36 9.44
CA LEU A 299 32.59 3.75 9.00
C LEU A 299 31.11 4.13 9.10
N HIS A 300 30.81 5.33 9.58
CA HIS A 300 29.44 5.80 9.79
C HIS A 300 29.23 7.18 9.15
N PRO A 301 28.98 7.26 7.82
CA PRO A 301 28.86 8.51 7.11
C PRO A 301 27.77 9.41 7.71
N GLN A 302 28.18 10.59 8.14
CA GLN A 302 27.36 11.55 8.87
C GLN A 302 27.66 12.97 8.40
N VAL A 303 26.62 13.80 8.34
CA VAL A 303 26.74 15.25 8.16
C VAL A 303 26.63 15.90 9.54
N ILE A 304 27.67 16.60 9.94
CA ILE A 304 27.74 17.35 11.21
C ILE A 304 27.51 18.82 10.92
N ILE A 305 26.76 19.48 11.80
CA ILE A 305 26.53 20.91 11.74
C ILE A 305 27.27 21.55 12.90
N GLU A 306 28.18 22.48 12.59
CA GLU A 306 28.98 23.21 13.57
C GLU A 306 28.52 24.66 13.72
N ASP A 307 28.67 25.21 14.92
CA ASP A 307 28.53 26.64 15.16
C ASP A 307 29.79 27.41 14.69
N LYS A 308 29.75 28.75 14.70
CA LYS A 308 30.87 29.64 14.36
C LYS A 308 32.14 29.38 15.17
N ASN A 309 32.03 28.70 16.31
CA ASN A 309 33.14 28.36 17.20
C ASN A 309 33.72 26.95 16.96
N GLY A 310 33.19 26.19 15.97
CA GLY A 310 33.63 24.82 15.67
C GLY A 310 33.11 23.76 16.64
N GLU A 311 32.04 24.05 17.39
CA GLU A 311 31.37 23.06 18.24
C GLU A 311 30.23 22.37 17.48
N PRO A 312 30.12 21.02 17.53
CA PRO A 312 29.07 20.29 16.83
C PRO A 312 27.70 20.49 17.50
N LEU A 313 26.76 21.11 16.77
CA LEU A 313 25.39 21.37 17.20
C LEU A 313 24.45 20.19 16.94
N ALA A 314 24.63 19.50 15.81
CA ALA A 314 23.79 18.37 15.41
C ALA A 314 24.55 17.42 14.49
N GLN A 315 24.17 16.14 14.51
CA GLN A 315 24.75 15.09 13.69
C GLN A 315 23.64 14.32 12.99
N TYR A 316 23.77 14.16 11.67
CA TYR A 316 22.77 13.53 10.82
C TYR A 316 23.40 12.33 10.08
N PRO A 317 23.10 11.08 10.48
CA PRO A 317 23.58 9.91 9.76
C PRO A 317 22.92 9.79 8.39
N ILE A 318 23.74 9.57 7.37
CA ILE A 318 23.32 9.46 5.98
C ILE A 318 23.38 7.98 5.57
N PRO A 319 22.24 7.33 5.29
CA PRO A 319 22.23 5.92 4.94
C PRO A 319 22.80 5.67 3.55
N ALA A 320 23.24 4.43 3.29
CA ALA A 320 23.64 3.99 1.96
C ALA A 320 22.51 4.16 0.93
N GLY A 321 22.86 4.65 -0.26
CA GLY A 321 21.94 4.98 -1.33
C GLY A 321 21.31 6.37 -1.23
N ALA A 322 21.63 7.18 -0.21
CA ALA A 322 21.19 8.56 -0.15
C ALA A 322 22.07 9.49 -1.01
N HIS A 323 21.44 10.48 -1.63
CA HIS A 323 22.06 11.54 -2.42
C HIS A 323 22.27 12.77 -1.55
N ILE A 324 23.51 13.22 -1.37
CA ILE A 324 23.86 14.43 -0.64
C ILE A 324 23.72 15.63 -1.57
N VAL A 325 23.07 16.69 -1.09
CA VAL A 325 22.74 17.90 -1.87
C VAL A 325 23.63 19.10 -1.48
N VAL A 326 24.30 19.01 -0.34
CA VAL A 326 25.13 20.06 0.25
C VAL A 326 26.61 19.73 0.12
N ASN A 327 27.47 20.75 0.12
CA ASN A 327 28.92 20.57 0.11
C ASN A 327 29.54 20.80 1.49
N GLU A 328 30.75 20.27 1.69
CA GLU A 328 31.52 20.52 2.91
C GLU A 328 31.90 22.01 3.00
N GLY A 329 31.69 22.61 4.17
CA GLY A 329 31.93 24.04 4.43
C GLY A 329 30.76 24.96 4.08
N ASP A 330 29.67 24.46 3.51
CA ASP A 330 28.49 25.28 3.22
C ASP A 330 27.81 25.77 4.50
N HIS A 331 27.32 27.01 4.47
CA HIS A 331 26.51 27.57 5.55
C HIS A 331 25.02 27.38 5.26
N ILE A 332 24.30 26.75 6.20
CA ILE A 332 22.88 26.42 6.04
C ILE A 332 22.00 27.04 7.12
N VAL A 333 20.73 27.19 6.79
CA VAL A 333 19.68 27.64 7.71
C VAL A 333 18.91 26.44 8.28
N ALA A 334 18.13 26.67 9.33
CA ALA A 334 17.22 25.64 9.82
C ALA A 334 16.19 25.28 8.73
N GLY A 335 15.96 23.99 8.53
CA GLY A 335 15.09 23.45 7.48
C GLY A 335 15.77 23.22 6.14
N SER A 336 17.08 23.50 6.01
CA SER A 336 17.82 23.18 4.78
C SER A 336 17.94 21.68 4.56
N LEU A 337 17.86 21.28 3.29
CA LEU A 337 17.95 19.90 2.85
C LEU A 337 19.43 19.46 2.77
N LEU A 338 19.79 18.45 3.55
CA LEU A 338 21.13 17.87 3.57
C LEU A 338 21.28 16.76 2.52
N ALA A 339 20.32 15.83 2.51
CA ALA A 339 20.36 14.67 1.63
C ALA A 339 18.95 14.17 1.29
N LYS A 340 18.82 13.37 0.24
CA LYS A 340 17.59 12.69 -0.18
C LYS A 340 17.84 11.20 -0.25
N THR A 341 17.06 10.41 0.47
CA THR A 341 17.08 8.95 0.34
C THR A 341 15.96 8.52 -0.60
N PRO A 342 16.24 7.80 -1.70
CA PRO A 342 15.21 7.24 -2.54
C PRO A 342 14.32 6.31 -1.70
N ARG A 343 13.02 6.58 -1.66
CA ARG A 343 12.03 5.65 -1.12
C ARG A 343 12.15 4.38 -1.95
N LYS A 344 12.48 3.27 -1.30
CA LYS A 344 12.29 1.94 -1.90
C LYS A 344 10.81 1.86 -2.24
N SER A 345 10.47 2.06 -3.50
CA SER A 345 9.12 1.82 -3.98
C SER A 345 8.80 0.39 -3.55
N SER A 346 7.70 0.24 -2.81
CA SER A 346 7.08 -1.07 -2.69
C SER A 346 6.81 -1.48 -4.13
N LYS A 347 7.66 -2.35 -4.67
CA LYS A 347 7.36 -3.01 -5.93
C LYS A 347 6.00 -3.65 -5.70
N THR A 348 5.11 -3.31 -6.62
CA THR A 348 3.72 -3.73 -6.73
C THR A 348 3.58 -5.24 -6.62
#